data_AF-A0A212FP52-F1
#
_entry.id   AF-A0A212FP52-F1
#
_cell.length_a   1.000
_cell.length_b   1.000
_cell.length_c   1.000
_cell.angle_alpha   90.00
_cell.angle_beta   90.00
_cell.angle_gamma   90.00
#
_symmetry.space_group_name_H-M   'P 1'
#
loop_
_entity.id
_entity.type
_entity.pdbx_description
1 polymer ?
#
loop_
_entity_poly.entity_id
_entity_poly.type
_entity_poly.pdbx_seq_one_letter_code
_entity_poly.pdbx_strand_id
1 'polypeptide(L)'
;MRSKRRRVGAGSCVCRSFVGKPPLKVVDEDSGDLDENDISAYLYIYAYNLKRSRRSLKRERTTITLQFRSYDKYEDNNREAQRWRNTIKCLIANEPITNVVPQNDKKLLILINPKSGSGKAVELFQAKVATILNEAEIPYYLRVTESAQYARDYIRTRDVYGWRGVVAVGGDGVLFEILNGMFERLDWQQALAEVPLAIIPCGSGNGLARTICHHY
;
A
#
# COMPACT_ATOMS: atom_id res chain seq x y z
N MET A 1 -68.32 -4.44 -17.47
CA MET A 1 -69.17 -4.96 -16.37
C MET A 1 -68.55 -6.24 -15.81
N ARG A 2 -68.27 -6.29 -14.49
CA ARG A 2 -68.13 -7.44 -13.53
C ARG A 2 -67.45 -8.75 -14.00
N SER A 3 -66.61 -9.48 -13.24
CA SER A 3 -66.29 -9.48 -11.80
C SER A 3 -65.12 -10.46 -11.48
N LYS A 4 -64.36 -10.10 -10.43
CA LYS A 4 -63.37 -10.80 -9.56
C LYS A 4 -63.41 -12.34 -9.43
N ARG A 5 -62.23 -12.94 -9.18
CA ARG A 5 -61.92 -13.71 -7.94
C ARG A 5 -60.41 -13.99 -7.72
N ARG A 6 -60.00 -13.88 -6.45
CA ARG A 6 -58.68 -14.13 -5.82
C ARG A 6 -58.74 -15.44 -5.02
N ARG A 7 -57.61 -16.15 -4.85
CA ARG A 7 -57.17 -17.06 -3.73
C ARG A 7 -55.75 -17.55 -4.11
N VAL A 8 -54.64 -17.38 -3.38
CA VAL A 8 -54.16 -17.70 -2.01
C VAL A 8 -53.90 -19.19 -1.74
N GLY A 9 -52.61 -19.57 -1.63
CA GLY A 9 -52.06 -20.40 -0.55
C GLY A 9 -51.59 -21.85 -0.82
N ALA A 10 -50.26 -22.07 -0.81
CA ALA A 10 -49.52 -23.27 -0.34
C ALA A 10 -48.01 -22.87 -0.36
N GLY A 11 -47.25 -22.73 0.74
CA GLY A 11 -46.83 -23.77 1.70
C GLY A 11 -45.78 -24.67 1.05
N SER A 12 -44.56 -24.95 1.54
CA SER A 12 -43.81 -24.71 2.76
C SER A 12 -42.40 -25.27 2.49
N CYS A 13 -41.31 -24.64 2.94
CA CYS A 13 -40.16 -25.42 3.39
C CYS A 13 -39.39 -24.66 4.47
N VAL A 14 -39.32 -25.29 5.64
CA VAL A 14 -38.64 -24.82 6.85
C VAL A 14 -37.37 -25.65 7.01
N CYS A 15 -36.23 -24.97 7.15
CA CYS A 15 -35.07 -25.52 7.85
C CYS A 15 -34.61 -24.46 8.86
N ARG A 16 -34.91 -24.67 10.13
CA ARG A 16 -34.29 -23.95 11.26
C ARG A 16 -32.96 -24.62 11.59
N SER A 17 -31.96 -23.83 11.99
CA SER A 17 -31.12 -24.07 13.17
C SER A 17 -30.37 -22.79 13.57
N PHE A 18 -30.17 -22.65 14.87
CA PHE A 18 -29.77 -21.46 15.63
C PHE A 18 -28.26 -21.19 15.66
N VAL A 19 -27.91 -20.01 16.22
CA VAL A 19 -26.72 -19.64 17.02
C VAL A 19 -25.71 -18.70 16.37
N GLY A 20 -25.53 -17.52 17.00
CA GLY A 20 -24.19 -17.02 17.35
C GLY A 20 -23.61 -15.88 16.50
N LYS A 21 -23.49 -14.70 17.17
CA LYS A 21 -22.75 -13.47 16.80
C LYS A 21 -23.37 -12.62 15.67
N PRO A 22 -23.46 -11.28 15.86
CA PRO A 22 -23.77 -10.40 14.74
C PRO A 22 -22.66 -10.53 13.68
N PRO A 23 -23.01 -10.53 12.39
CA PRO A 23 -22.02 -10.56 11.34
C PRO A 23 -21.10 -9.34 11.47
N LEU A 24 -19.79 -9.56 11.29
CA LEU A 24 -18.79 -8.50 11.15
C LEU A 24 -19.33 -7.45 10.18
N LYS A 25 -19.61 -6.26 10.70
CA LYS A 25 -20.01 -5.12 9.90
C LYS A 25 -18.75 -4.61 9.20
N VAL A 26 -18.69 -4.82 7.89
CA VAL A 26 -17.81 -4.03 7.02
C VAL A 26 -18.40 -2.62 7.05
N VAL A 27 -17.75 -1.71 7.78
CA VAL A 27 -18.15 -0.31 7.83
C VAL A 27 -17.39 0.40 6.71
N ASP A 28 -18.14 0.89 5.73
CA ASP A 28 -17.60 1.68 4.62
C ASP A 28 -17.02 3.01 5.16
N GLU A 29 -15.87 3.43 4.62
CA GLU A 29 -15.03 4.58 5.05
C GLU A 29 -15.73 5.96 4.97
N ASP A 30 -17.02 6.05 4.60
CA ASP A 30 -17.74 7.30 4.29
C ASP A 30 -18.86 7.69 5.29
N SER A 31 -18.92 7.05 6.47
CA SER A 31 -19.83 7.46 7.55
C SER A 31 -19.13 8.42 8.52
N GLY A 32 -19.03 9.68 8.11
CA GLY A 32 -18.49 10.80 8.91
C GLY A 32 -19.40 11.26 10.05
N ASP A 33 -19.96 10.34 10.84
CA ASP A 33 -20.55 10.66 12.14
C ASP A 33 -19.55 10.24 13.22
N LEU A 34 -18.57 11.10 13.50
CA LEU A 34 -17.72 10.94 14.69
C LEU A 34 -18.62 11.19 15.91
N ASP A 35 -19.14 10.12 16.50
CA ASP A 35 -19.83 10.20 17.79
C ASP A 35 -18.82 10.72 18.82
N GLU A 36 -19.01 11.94 19.33
CA GLU A 36 -18.10 12.57 20.29
C GLU A 36 -17.96 11.75 21.59
N ASN A 37 -18.86 10.79 21.82
CA ASN A 37 -18.81 9.86 22.95
C ASN A 37 -18.09 8.53 22.64
N ASP A 38 -17.54 8.34 21.43
CA ASP A 38 -16.88 7.08 21.08
C ASP A 38 -15.52 6.97 21.78
N ILE A 39 -15.50 6.18 22.85
CA ILE A 39 -14.29 5.79 23.58
C ILE A 39 -13.53 4.62 22.91
N SER A 40 -13.97 4.16 21.75
CA SER A 40 -13.32 3.05 21.03
C SER A 40 -12.02 3.49 20.37
N ALA A 41 -11.08 2.57 20.27
CA ALA A 41 -9.93 2.73 19.39
C ALA A 41 -10.09 1.86 18.14
N TYR A 42 -9.59 2.32 17.00
CA TYR A 42 -9.68 1.61 15.73
C TYR A 42 -8.30 1.29 15.19
N LEU A 43 -8.11 0.05 14.76
CA LEU A 43 -6.95 -0.37 13.99
C LEU A 43 -7.37 -0.69 12.56
N TYR A 44 -6.85 0.08 11.62
CA TYR A 44 -7.04 -0.14 10.19
C TYR A 44 -5.88 -0.95 9.64
N ILE A 45 -6.19 -2.06 8.99
CA ILE A 45 -5.22 -2.92 8.31
C ILE A 45 -5.55 -2.88 6.82
N TYR A 46 -4.63 -2.32 6.04
CA TYR A 46 -4.74 -2.25 4.59
C TYR A 46 -4.00 -3.44 3.96
N ALA A 47 -4.70 -4.18 3.11
CA ALA A 47 -4.14 -5.32 2.40
C ALA A 47 -4.37 -5.19 0.88
N TYR A 48 -3.34 -5.50 0.10
CA TYR A 48 -3.40 -5.47 -1.37
C TYR A 48 -3.34 -6.90 -1.93
N ASN A 49 -4.47 -7.60 -1.83
CA ASN A 49 -4.55 -9.03 -2.14
C ASN A 49 -4.65 -9.27 -3.65
N LEU A 50 -3.91 -10.25 -4.16
CA LEU A 50 -3.98 -10.66 -5.55
C LEU A 50 -5.26 -11.45 -5.79
N LYS A 51 -6.21 -10.88 -6.54
CA LYS A 51 -7.45 -11.57 -6.92
C LYS A 51 -7.42 -11.95 -8.39
N ARG A 52 -7.96 -13.12 -8.69
CA ARG A 52 -8.10 -13.62 -10.06
C ARG A 52 -9.38 -13.07 -10.68
N SER A 53 -9.21 -12.29 -11.74
CA SER A 53 -10.30 -11.92 -12.65
C SER A 53 -10.34 -12.88 -13.83
N ARG A 54 -11.47 -12.90 -14.57
CA ARG A 54 -11.65 -13.72 -15.78
C ARG A 54 -10.54 -13.54 -16.83
N ARG A 55 -9.85 -12.40 -16.85
CA ARG A 55 -8.84 -12.05 -17.87
C ARG A 55 -7.46 -11.66 -17.33
N SER A 56 -7.31 -11.44 -16.03
CA SER A 56 -6.04 -10.99 -15.45
C SER A 56 -5.97 -11.23 -13.95
N LEU A 57 -4.74 -11.25 -13.42
CA LEU A 57 -4.48 -11.10 -11.99
C LEU A 57 -4.43 -9.61 -11.67
N LYS A 58 -5.15 -9.18 -10.64
CA LYS A 58 -5.18 -7.77 -10.19
C LYS A 58 -5.10 -7.72 -8.67
N ARG A 59 -4.27 -6.82 -8.14
CA ARG A 59 -4.30 -6.51 -6.71
C ARG A 59 -5.48 -5.60 -6.38
N GLU A 60 -6.23 -5.95 -5.36
CA GLU A 60 -7.37 -5.19 -4.86
C GLU A 60 -7.08 -4.77 -3.41
N ARG A 61 -7.29 -3.48 -3.12
CA ARG A 61 -7.20 -2.93 -1.77
C ARG A 61 -8.36 -3.47 -0.95
N THR A 62 -8.08 -3.97 0.24
CA THR A 62 -9.06 -4.40 1.24
C THR A 62 -8.70 -3.74 2.56
N THR A 63 -9.67 -3.06 3.18
CA THR A 63 -9.51 -2.49 4.52
C THR A 63 -10.16 -3.42 5.53
N ILE A 64 -9.40 -3.83 6.54
CA ILE A 64 -9.91 -4.56 7.70
C ILE A 64 -9.88 -3.59 8.87
N THR A 65 -11.04 -3.33 9.46
CA THR A 65 -11.18 -2.42 10.61
C THR A 65 -11.45 -3.26 11.85
N LEU A 66 -10.59 -3.12 12.85
CA LEU A 66 -10.76 -3.73 14.17
C LEU A 66 -11.14 -2.66 15.18
N GLN A 67 -12.29 -2.81 15.82
CA GLN A 67 -12.77 -1.92 16.87
C GLN A 67 -12.40 -2.49 18.25
N PHE A 68 -11.71 -1.69 19.05
CA PHE A 68 -11.32 -1.98 20.42
C PHE A 68 -12.21 -1.18 21.37
N ARG A 69 -13.03 -1.88 22.15
CA ARG A 69 -14.05 -1.30 23.05
C ARG A 69 -14.19 -2.09 24.35
N SER A 70 -13.12 -2.75 24.76
CA SER A 70 -13.09 -3.62 25.94
C SER A 70 -12.96 -2.84 27.25
N TYR A 71 -12.60 -1.57 27.18
CA TYR A 71 -12.37 -0.70 28.34
C TYR A 71 -13.23 0.56 28.30
N ASP A 72 -13.46 1.15 29.47
CA ASP A 72 -14.26 2.36 29.67
C ASP A 72 -13.53 3.66 29.31
N LYS A 73 -12.24 3.56 28.97
CA LYS A 73 -11.39 4.70 28.60
C LYS A 73 -10.76 4.48 27.23
N TYR A 74 -10.78 5.52 26.40
CA TYR A 74 -10.10 5.54 25.11
C TYR A 74 -8.63 5.17 25.20
N GLU A 75 -7.92 5.68 26.20
CA GLU A 75 -6.49 5.41 26.38
C GLU A 75 -6.18 3.92 26.52
N ASP A 76 -7.02 3.17 27.23
CA ASP A 76 -6.84 1.73 27.44
C ASP A 76 -7.20 0.93 26.19
N ASN A 77 -8.27 1.32 25.48
CA ASN A 77 -8.61 0.76 24.17
C ASN A 77 -7.50 1.01 23.13
N ASN A 78 -6.92 2.22 23.11
CA ASN A 78 -5.82 2.57 22.22
C ASN A 78 -4.53 1.80 22.58
N ARG A 79 -4.24 1.60 23.87
CA ARG A 79 -3.11 0.80 24.33
C ARG A 79 -3.19 -0.64 23.82
N GLU A 80 -4.38 -1.23 23.86
CA GLU A 80 -4.63 -2.57 23.30
C GLU A 80 -4.46 -2.55 21.78
N ALA A 81 -5.07 -1.59 21.08
CA ALA A 81 -4.90 -1.44 19.63
C ALA A 81 -3.43 -1.30 19.20
N GLN A 82 -2.62 -0.54 19.94
CA GLN A 82 -1.18 -0.40 19.69
C GLN A 82 -0.41 -1.70 19.93
N ARG A 83 -0.76 -2.50 20.94
CA ARG A 83 -0.16 -3.82 21.13
C ARG A 83 -0.42 -4.74 19.94
N TRP A 84 -1.65 -4.74 19.42
CA TRP A 84 -1.99 -5.50 18.22
C TRP A 84 -1.23 -5.00 17.00
N ARG A 85 -1.17 -3.68 16.78
CA ARG A 85 -0.38 -3.07 15.69
C ARG A 85 1.08 -3.50 15.75
N ASN A 86 1.72 -3.39 16.93
CA ASN A 86 3.14 -3.71 17.11
C ASN A 86 3.39 -5.20 16.88
N THR A 87 2.51 -6.06 17.39
CA THR A 87 2.58 -7.51 17.18
C THR A 87 2.51 -7.86 15.69
N ILE A 88 1.55 -7.29 14.96
CA ILE A 88 1.41 -7.51 13.51
C ILE A 88 2.65 -7.02 12.76
N LYS A 89 3.20 -5.86 13.12
CA LYS A 89 4.42 -5.33 12.49
C LYS A 89 5.63 -6.22 12.75
N CYS A 90 5.81 -6.75 13.95
CA CYS A 90 6.88 -7.71 14.27
C CYS A 90 6.74 -8.99 13.43
N LEU A 91 5.51 -9.53 13.33
CA LEU A 91 5.24 -10.73 12.53
C LEU A 91 5.50 -10.51 11.03
N ILE A 92 5.15 -9.34 10.48
CA ILE A 92 5.45 -8.98 9.09
C ILE A 92 6.95 -8.85 8.85
N ALA A 93 7.69 -8.28 9.82
CA ALA A 93 9.14 -8.14 9.76
C ALA A 93 9.88 -9.47 10.03
N ASN A 94 9.15 -10.53 10.44
CA ASN A 94 9.72 -11.78 10.92
C ASN A 94 10.71 -11.58 12.08
N GLU A 95 10.39 -10.62 12.96
CA GLU A 95 11.15 -10.26 14.17
C GLU A 95 10.43 -10.75 15.44
N PRO A 96 11.15 -10.92 16.57
CA PRO A 96 10.54 -11.25 17.85
C PRO A 96 9.47 -10.21 18.25
N ILE A 97 8.36 -10.68 18.83
CA ILE A 97 7.29 -9.79 19.29
C ILE A 97 7.82 -8.97 20.47
N THR A 98 7.92 -7.66 20.29
CA THR A 98 8.26 -6.70 21.34
C THR A 98 7.21 -5.61 21.44
N ASN A 99 7.31 -4.78 22.49
CA ASN A 99 6.45 -3.61 22.63
C ASN A 99 6.87 -2.44 21.72
N VAL A 100 7.96 -2.57 20.95
CA VAL A 100 8.50 -1.55 20.07
C VAL A 100 8.26 -1.97 18.62
N VAL A 101 7.85 -1.03 17.77
CA VAL A 101 7.70 -1.29 16.33
C VAL A 101 9.09 -1.43 15.72
N PRO A 102 9.36 -2.48 14.93
CA PRO A 102 10.55 -2.53 14.08
C PRO A 102 10.58 -1.30 13.17
N GLN A 103 11.49 -0.37 13.43
CA GLN A 103 11.66 0.83 12.63
C GLN A 103 12.86 0.66 11.70
N ASN A 104 12.61 0.91 10.42
CA ASN A 104 13.68 1.18 9.47
C ASN A 104 13.73 2.69 9.27
N ASP A 105 14.76 3.33 9.83
CA ASP A 105 14.94 4.77 9.78
C ASP A 105 15.29 5.28 8.37
N LYS A 106 15.70 4.37 7.48
CA LYS A 106 16.05 4.73 6.10
C LYS A 106 14.78 4.96 5.28
N LYS A 107 14.80 6.05 4.52
CA LYS A 107 13.74 6.45 3.58
C LYS A 107 13.98 5.82 2.21
N LEU A 108 12.93 5.67 1.41
CA LEU A 108 13.08 5.43 -0.02
C LEU A 108 13.49 6.73 -0.73
N LEU A 109 14.45 6.67 -1.64
CA LEU A 109 14.70 7.76 -2.59
C LEU A 109 13.84 7.54 -3.83
N ILE A 110 12.99 8.50 -4.18
CA ILE A 110 12.12 8.41 -5.35
C ILE A 110 12.55 9.46 -6.36
N LEU A 111 13.03 9.01 -7.51
CA LEU A 111 13.43 9.86 -8.63
C LEU A 111 12.36 9.80 -9.70
N ILE A 112 11.68 10.93 -9.94
CA ILE A 112 10.53 11.00 -10.82
C ILE A 112 10.79 11.93 -12.00
N ASN A 113 10.60 11.42 -13.23
CA ASN A 113 10.58 12.28 -14.41
C ASN A 113 9.14 12.75 -14.69
N PRO A 114 8.85 14.06 -14.48
CA PRO A 114 7.49 14.59 -14.60
C PRO A 114 6.94 14.49 -16.03
N LYS A 115 7.83 14.50 -17.03
CA LYS A 115 7.47 14.42 -18.45
C LYS A 115 7.27 12.98 -18.96
N SER A 116 7.40 11.98 -18.09
CA SER A 116 7.21 10.58 -18.50
C SER A 116 5.78 10.31 -18.98
N GLY A 117 5.67 9.51 -20.05
CA GLY A 117 4.37 9.08 -20.58
C GLY A 117 3.54 10.26 -21.10
N SER A 118 2.37 10.48 -20.53
CA SER A 118 1.47 11.59 -20.86
C SER A 118 1.79 12.89 -20.11
N GLY A 119 2.94 12.97 -19.43
CA GLY A 119 3.31 14.12 -18.59
C GLY A 119 2.61 14.17 -17.24
N LYS A 120 1.93 13.08 -16.84
CA LYS A 120 1.14 12.97 -15.61
C LYS A 120 1.80 12.11 -14.54
N ALA A 121 3.11 11.89 -14.63
CA ALA A 121 3.81 10.96 -13.73
C ALA A 121 3.69 11.39 -12.26
N VAL A 122 3.84 12.69 -11.98
CA VAL A 122 3.72 13.24 -10.61
C VAL A 122 2.31 13.06 -10.07
N GLU A 123 1.29 13.37 -10.87
CA GLU A 123 -0.12 13.20 -10.49
C GLU A 123 -0.46 11.73 -10.22
N LEU A 124 0.00 10.83 -11.09
CA LEU A 124 -0.18 9.37 -10.93
C LEU A 124 0.54 8.85 -9.69
N PHE A 125 1.74 9.35 -9.42
CA PHE A 125 2.48 9.02 -8.21
C PHE A 125 1.69 9.43 -6.97
N GLN A 126 1.21 10.67 -6.91
CA GLN A 126 0.44 11.18 -5.77
C GLN A 126 -0.88 10.43 -5.59
N ALA A 127 -1.62 10.19 -6.68
CA ALA A 127 -2.95 9.58 -6.62
C ALA A 127 -2.93 8.09 -6.27
N LYS A 128 -1.82 7.37 -6.53
CA LYS A 128 -1.76 5.91 -6.37
C LYS A 128 -0.64 5.45 -5.46
N VAL A 129 0.59 5.88 -5.75
CA VAL A 129 1.79 5.35 -5.10
C VAL A 129 1.94 5.94 -3.70
N ALA A 130 1.75 7.25 -3.55
CA ALA A 130 1.88 7.93 -2.27
C ALA A 130 0.89 7.35 -1.23
N THR A 131 -0.35 7.07 -1.63
CA THR A 131 -1.35 6.40 -0.78
C THR A 131 -0.86 5.03 -0.30
N ILE A 132 -0.35 4.19 -1.20
CA ILE A 132 0.17 2.86 -0.84
C ILE A 132 1.35 2.96 0.13
N LEU A 133 2.29 3.88 -0.13
CA LEU A 133 3.45 4.09 0.74
C LEU A 133 3.03 4.61 2.12
N ASN A 134 2.02 5.48 2.19
CA ASN A 134 1.48 5.99 3.43
C ASN A 134 0.79 4.89 4.25
N GLU A 135 -0.06 4.08 3.62
CA GLU A 135 -0.71 2.92 4.26
C GLU A 135 0.31 1.87 4.74
N ALA A 136 1.42 1.73 4.02
CA ALA A 136 2.52 0.86 4.42
C ALA A 136 3.43 1.48 5.51
N GLU A 137 3.22 2.75 5.86
CA GLU A 137 4.07 3.55 6.76
C GLU A 137 5.54 3.60 6.29
N ILE A 138 5.77 3.68 4.98
CA ILE A 138 7.11 3.73 4.38
C ILE A 138 7.47 5.19 4.08
N PRO A 139 8.41 5.79 4.82
CA PRO A 139 8.84 7.15 4.54
C PRO A 139 9.66 7.20 3.25
N TYR A 140 9.48 8.27 2.48
CA TYR A 140 10.19 8.47 1.23
C TYR A 140 10.60 9.92 1.03
N TYR A 141 11.55 10.12 0.13
CA TYR A 141 12.04 11.41 -0.32
C TYR A 141 11.87 11.52 -1.84
N LEU A 142 10.98 12.41 -2.26
CA LEU A 142 10.67 12.60 -3.68
C LEU A 142 11.57 13.68 -4.30
N ARG A 143 12.20 13.34 -5.42
CA ARG A 143 13.00 14.24 -6.24
C ARG A 143 12.54 14.21 -7.68
N VAL A 144 12.02 15.35 -8.12
CA VAL A 144 11.62 15.59 -9.51
C VAL A 144 12.87 15.86 -10.33
N THR A 145 13.09 15.09 -11.40
CA THR A 145 14.23 15.29 -12.29
C THR A 145 13.98 16.50 -13.19
N GLU A 146 15.00 17.34 -13.37
CA GLU A 146 14.87 18.61 -14.09
C GLU A 146 15.23 18.49 -15.58
N SER A 147 16.14 17.56 -15.92
CA SER A 147 16.68 17.37 -17.26
C SER A 147 17.12 15.91 -17.47
N ALA A 148 17.52 15.59 -18.70
CA ALA A 148 18.19 14.32 -19.00
C ALA A 148 19.50 14.23 -18.21
N GLN A 149 19.88 13.01 -17.82
CA GLN A 149 21.04 12.68 -16.97
C GLN A 149 20.96 13.18 -15.52
N TYR A 150 19.90 13.88 -15.12
CA TYR A 150 19.75 14.35 -13.74
C TYR A 150 19.80 13.19 -12.74
N ALA A 151 19.10 12.08 -13.03
CA ALA A 151 19.05 10.95 -12.10
C ALA A 151 20.41 10.24 -12.00
N ARG A 152 21.14 10.16 -13.11
CA ARG A 152 22.51 9.64 -13.18
C ARG A 152 23.45 10.47 -12.31
N ASP A 153 23.48 11.78 -12.51
CA ASP A 153 24.36 12.68 -11.77
C ASP A 153 24.03 12.71 -10.27
N TYR A 154 22.74 12.67 -9.93
CA TYR A 154 22.28 12.61 -8.54
C TYR A 154 22.83 11.38 -7.81
N ILE A 155 22.74 10.20 -8.43
CA ILE A 155 23.15 8.92 -7.84
C ILE A 155 24.67 8.78 -7.77
N ARG A 156 25.36 9.23 -8.82
CA ARG A 156 26.83 9.19 -8.91
C ARG A 156 27.51 10.02 -7.82
N THR A 157 26.91 11.15 -7.45
CA THR A 157 27.58 12.17 -6.59
C THR A 157 27.17 12.15 -5.13
N ARG A 158 26.19 11.33 -4.72
CA ARG A 158 25.62 11.33 -3.36
C ARG A 158 25.82 10.00 -2.67
N ASP A 159 25.73 10.01 -1.35
CA ASP A 159 25.67 8.76 -0.59
C ASP A 159 24.35 8.02 -0.88
N VAL A 160 24.48 6.78 -1.37
CA VAL A 160 23.35 5.91 -1.68
C VAL A 160 23.01 4.97 -0.51
N TYR A 161 23.95 4.73 0.41
CA TYR A 161 23.78 3.80 1.52
C TYR A 161 22.85 4.33 2.63
N GLY A 162 22.64 5.64 2.68
CA GLY A 162 21.64 6.28 3.53
C GLY A 162 20.19 5.97 3.14
N TRP A 163 19.95 5.43 1.94
CA TRP A 163 18.61 5.10 1.46
C TRP A 163 18.27 3.63 1.70
N ARG A 164 17.00 3.35 1.94
CA ARG A 164 16.45 1.98 1.99
C ARG A 164 16.43 1.33 0.60
N GLY A 165 16.38 2.16 -0.43
CA GLY A 165 16.31 1.77 -1.82
C GLY A 165 16.02 2.98 -2.71
N VAL A 166 16.29 2.84 -4.00
CA VAL A 166 16.07 3.88 -5.01
C VAL A 166 14.96 3.43 -5.96
N VAL A 167 13.95 4.29 -6.12
CA VAL A 167 12.77 4.02 -6.93
C VAL A 167 12.74 4.96 -8.13
N ALA A 168 12.79 4.40 -9.32
CA ALA A 168 12.58 5.11 -10.57
C ALA A 168 11.08 5.24 -10.86
N VAL A 169 10.56 6.46 -11.02
CA VAL A 169 9.16 6.71 -11.40
C VAL A 169 9.13 7.37 -12.77
N GLY A 170 8.67 6.62 -13.77
CA GLY A 170 8.72 7.05 -15.16
C GLY A 170 8.74 5.86 -16.12
N GLY A 171 9.43 6.01 -17.25
CA GLY A 171 9.73 4.90 -18.14
C GLY A 171 11.08 4.23 -17.84
N ASP A 172 11.46 3.26 -18.68
CA ASP A 172 12.72 2.52 -18.55
C ASP A 172 13.96 3.44 -18.53
N GLY A 173 13.89 4.61 -19.20
CA GLY A 173 14.97 5.59 -19.25
C GLY A 173 15.40 6.19 -17.91
N VAL A 174 14.47 6.37 -16.95
CA VAL A 174 14.81 6.91 -15.62
C VAL A 174 15.65 5.89 -14.84
N LEU A 175 15.25 4.62 -14.90
CA LEU A 175 16.02 3.55 -14.28
C LEU A 175 17.38 3.37 -14.97
N PHE A 176 17.43 3.51 -16.30
CA PHE A 176 18.68 3.48 -17.05
C PHE A 176 19.66 4.57 -16.58
N GLU A 177 19.20 5.80 -16.37
CA GLU A 177 20.03 6.86 -15.80
C GLU A 177 20.54 6.50 -14.39
N ILE A 178 19.67 5.99 -13.52
CA ILE A 178 20.03 5.57 -12.16
C ILE A 178 21.10 4.46 -12.19
N LEU A 179 20.91 3.44 -13.02
CA LEU A 179 21.84 2.33 -13.17
C LEU A 179 23.22 2.80 -13.65
N ASN A 180 23.28 3.64 -14.68
CA ASN A 180 24.56 4.20 -15.14
C ASN A 180 25.21 5.07 -14.05
N GLY A 181 24.40 5.84 -13.32
CA GLY A 181 24.86 6.61 -12.17
C GLY A 181 25.49 5.74 -11.08
N MET A 182 24.92 4.54 -10.83
CA MET A 182 25.51 3.55 -9.91
C MET A 182 26.82 2.98 -10.46
N PHE A 183 26.86 2.58 -11.73
CA PHE A 183 28.05 1.99 -12.36
C PHE A 183 29.24 2.95 -12.46
N GLU A 184 28.99 4.26 -12.48
CA GLU A 184 30.03 5.28 -12.52
C GLU A 184 30.66 5.58 -11.16
N ARG A 185 30.16 4.96 -10.10
CA ARG A 185 30.76 5.07 -8.77
C ARG A 185 31.94 4.13 -8.62
N LEU A 186 32.90 4.51 -7.78
CA LEU A 186 34.05 3.66 -7.46
C LEU A 186 33.63 2.39 -6.71
N ASP A 187 32.56 2.49 -5.92
CA ASP A 187 32.00 1.44 -5.06
C ASP A 187 30.77 0.75 -5.68
N TRP A 188 30.62 0.80 -7.02
CA TRP A 188 29.40 0.37 -7.71
C TRP A 188 28.96 -1.07 -7.38
N GLN A 189 29.91 -2.00 -7.17
CA GLN A 189 29.60 -3.39 -6.83
C GLN A 189 28.90 -3.50 -5.48
N GLN A 190 29.43 -2.79 -4.48
CA GLN A 190 28.84 -2.72 -3.14
C GLN A 190 27.50 -1.99 -3.19
N ALA A 191 27.44 -0.87 -3.90
CA ALA A 191 26.23 -0.08 -4.04
C ALA A 191 25.07 -0.90 -4.65
N LEU A 192 25.32 -1.69 -5.70
CA LEU A 192 24.30 -2.55 -6.30
C LEU A 192 23.94 -3.78 -5.45
N ALA A 193 24.87 -4.27 -4.62
CA ALA A 193 24.60 -5.37 -3.71
C ALA A 193 23.75 -4.94 -2.50
N GLU A 194 23.95 -3.72 -2.00
CA GLU A 194 23.32 -3.24 -0.77
C GLU A 194 22.08 -2.37 -0.98
N VAL A 195 21.97 -1.66 -2.11
CA VAL A 195 20.89 -0.70 -2.36
C VAL A 195 19.93 -1.24 -3.41
N PRO A 196 18.74 -1.72 -3.02
CA PRO A 196 17.75 -2.22 -3.96
C PRO A 196 17.26 -1.12 -4.89
N LEU A 197 17.06 -1.49 -6.16
CA LEU A 197 16.46 -0.63 -7.18
C LEU A 197 15.04 -1.11 -7.49
N ALA A 198 14.12 -0.16 -7.66
CA ALA A 198 12.74 -0.44 -8.04
C ALA A 198 12.30 0.47 -9.18
N ILE A 199 11.31 0.02 -9.96
CA ILE A 199 10.70 0.79 -11.04
C ILE A 199 9.18 0.85 -10.85
N ILE A 200 8.63 2.05 -10.95
CA ILE A 200 7.19 2.30 -11.01
C ILE A 200 6.87 2.82 -12.42
N PRO A 201 6.14 2.03 -13.22
CA PRO A 201 5.89 2.38 -14.61
C PRO A 201 4.90 3.54 -14.71
N CYS A 202 5.39 4.69 -15.16
CA CYS A 202 4.63 5.89 -15.49
C CYS A 202 5.00 6.43 -16.88
N GLY A 203 5.84 5.71 -17.64
CA GLY A 203 6.31 6.10 -18.98
C GLY A 203 5.45 5.54 -20.11
N SER A 204 5.85 5.87 -21.34
CA SER A 204 5.33 5.24 -22.57
C SER A 204 5.99 3.87 -22.83
N GLY A 205 7.29 3.75 -22.54
CA GLY A 205 8.04 2.49 -22.50
C GLY A 205 8.22 1.98 -21.08
N ASN A 206 7.61 0.84 -20.76
CA ASN A 206 7.65 0.18 -19.45
C ASN A 206 8.01 -1.31 -19.62
N GLY A 207 8.91 -1.62 -20.56
CA GLY A 207 9.24 -2.99 -20.93
C GLY A 207 9.83 -3.74 -19.74
N LEU A 208 10.73 -3.10 -19.00
CA LEU A 208 11.38 -3.74 -17.87
C LEU A 208 10.40 -4.00 -16.72
N ALA A 209 9.59 -2.99 -16.36
CA ALA A 209 8.58 -3.14 -15.33
C ALA A 209 7.59 -4.27 -15.67
N ARG A 210 7.20 -4.39 -16.94
CA ARG A 210 6.34 -5.48 -17.41
C ARG A 210 7.01 -6.85 -17.26
N THR A 211 8.28 -6.98 -17.63
CA THR A 211 9.02 -8.25 -17.50
C THR A 211 9.16 -8.65 -16.05
N ILE A 212 9.57 -7.73 -15.16
CA ILE A 212 9.69 -8.01 -13.73
C ILE A 212 8.34 -8.46 -13.16
N CYS A 213 7.25 -7.74 -13.43
CA CYS A 213 5.92 -8.10 -12.96
C CYS A 213 5.35 -9.38 -13.57
N HIS A 214 5.91 -9.91 -14.67
CA HIS A 214 5.49 -11.20 -15.23
C HIS A 214 6.16 -12.37 -14.50
N HIS A 215 7.30 -12.14 -13.86
CA HIS A 215 8.02 -13.17 -13.11
C HIS A 215 7.52 -13.35 -11.65
N TYR A 216 6.57 -12.52 -11.20
CA TYR A 216 5.96 -12.54 -9.86
C TYR A 216 4.43 -12.59 -9.94
#